data_AF-A0A2H6GVM0-F1
#
_entry.id   AF-A0A2H6GVM0-F1
#
_cell.length_a   1.000
_cell.length_b   1.000
_cell.length_c   1.000
_cell.angle_alpha   90.00
_cell.angle_beta   90.00
_cell.angle_gamma   90.00
#
_symmetry.space_group_name_H-M   'P 1'
#
loop_
_entity.id
_entity.type
_entity.pdbx_description
1 polymer ?
#
loop_
_entity_poly.entity_id
_entity_poly.type
_entity_poly.pdbx_seq_one_letter_code
_entity_poly.pdbx_strand_id
1 'polypeptide(L)' 'MSLQVYHWFRMIHGWEAVLAGAVIVMLHMYMAIWRPGNFPLAMQIWTGKMSRHHYEEEHPRELEELDKGEK' A
#
# COMPACT_ATOMS: atom_id res chain seq x y z
N MET A 1 -31.54 -2.81 21.33
CA MET A 1 -30.97 -1.59 20.73
C MET A 1 -32.13 -0.75 20.20
N SER A 2 -32.23 0.54 20.51
CA SER A 2 -33.28 1.38 19.93
C SER A 2 -33.04 1.62 18.43
N LEU A 3 -34.10 1.83 17.65
CA LEU A 3 -34.01 2.09 16.21
C LEU A 3 -33.10 3.29 15.89
N GLN A 4 -33.13 4.32 16.73
CA GLN A 4 -32.28 5.50 16.60
C GLN A 4 -30.79 5.14 16.64
N VAL A 5 -30.38 4.31 17.61
CA VAL A 5 -28.99 3.88 17.76
C VAL A 5 -28.53 3.05 16.55
N TYR A 6 -29.40 2.19 16.02
CA TYR A 6 -29.10 1.45 14.77
C TYR A 6 -28.83 2.38 13.59
N HIS A 7 -29.63 3.43 13.40
CA HIS A 7 -29.41 4.41 12.33
C HIS A 7 -28.09 5.16 12.50
N TRP A 8 -27.71 5.55 13.73
CA TRP A 8 -26.41 6.16 14.02
C TRP A 8 -25.25 5.27 13.61
N PHE A 9 -25.25 4.00 14.03
CA PHE A 9 -24.19 3.04 13.66
C PHE A 9 -24.09 2.85 12.16
N ARG A 10 -25.22 2.71 11.46
CA ARG A 10 -25.24 2.54 10.01
C ARG A 10 -24.69 3.77 9.28
N MET A 11 -25.02 4.98 9.75
CA MET A 11 -24.49 6.22 9.17
C MET A 11 -22.98 6.33 9.39
N ILE A 12 -22.53 6.16 10.64
CA ILE A 12 -21.11 6.25 10.99
C ILE A 12 -20.30 5.23 10.20
N HIS A 13 -20.70 3.95 10.23
CA HIS A 13 -19.97 2.89 9.53
C HIS A 13 -19.93 3.13 8.01
N GLY A 14 -21.03 3.61 7.42
CA GLY A 14 -21.07 3.96 6.00
C GLY A 14 -20.06 5.05 5.64
N TRP A 15 -19.98 6.11 6.45
CA TRP A 15 -19.01 7.20 6.25
C TRP A 15 -17.57 6.76 6.51
N GLU A 16 -17.32 5.96 7.54
CA GLU A 16 -16.01 5.39 7.82
C GLU A 16 -15.54 4.50 6.67
N ALA A 17 -16.41 3.68 6.09
CA ALA A 17 -16.07 2.83 4.94
C ALA A 17 -15.68 3.67 3.73
N VAL A 18 -16.39 4.77 3.45
CA VAL A 18 -16.04 5.70 2.37
C VAL A 18 -14.71 6.37 2.62
N LEU A 19 -14.48 6.89 3.83
CA LEU A 19 -13.22 7.55 4.19
C LEU A 19 -12.04 6.58 4.13
N ALA A 20 -12.17 5.40 4.73
CA ALA A 20 -11.14 4.36 4.70
C ALA A 20 -10.85 3.91 3.27
N GLY A 21 -11.89 3.66 2.48
CA GLY A 21 -11.76 3.28 1.07
C GLY A 21 -11.04 4.35 0.26
N ALA A 22 -11.41 5.63 0.43
CA ALA A 22 -10.78 6.74 -0.27
C ALA A 22 -9.30 6.86 0.11
N VAL A 23 -8.96 6.82 1.40
CA VAL A 23 -7.57 6.91 1.88
C VAL A 23 -6.73 5.74 1.34
N ILE A 24 -7.23 4.51 1.45
CA ILE A 24 -6.52 3.33 0.95
C ILE A 24 -6.30 3.44 -0.55
N VAL A 25 -7.33 3.75 -1.34
CA VAL A 25 -7.21 3.86 -2.79
C VAL A 25 -6.24 4.97 -3.19
N MET A 26 -6.38 6.18 -2.63
CA MET A 26 -5.49 7.29 -2.96
C MET A 26 -4.03 6.98 -2.63
N LEU A 27 -3.75 6.48 -1.43
CA LEU A 27 -2.39 6.13 -1.01
C LEU A 27 -1.83 4.98 -1.85
N HIS A 28 -2.63 3.95 -2.11
CA HIS A 28 -2.17 2.78 -2.86
C HIS A 28 -1.86 3.13 -4.31
N MET A 29 -2.75 3.89 -4.98
CA MET A 29 -2.50 4.36 -6.34
C MET A 29 -1.30 5.31 -6.39
N TYR A 30 -1.13 6.19 -5.40
CA TYR A 30 0.06 7.04 -5.34
C TYR A 30 1.35 6.21 -5.24
N MET A 31 1.45 5.30 -4.27
CA MET A 31 2.67 4.52 -4.06
C MET A 31 2.99 3.57 -5.23
N ALA A 32 1.96 2.98 -5.84
CA ALA A 32 2.14 2.01 -6.92
C ALA A 32 2.34 2.66 -8.29
N ILE A 33 1.69 3.79 -8.57
CA ILE A 33 1.61 4.38 -9.93
C ILE A 33 2.39 5.70 -10.01
N TRP A 34 2.15 6.61 -9.06
CA TRP A 34 2.58 8.01 -9.19
C TRP A 34 3.84 8.39 -8.40
N ARG A 35 4.34 7.51 -7.53
CA ARG A 35 5.54 7.78 -6.74
C ARG A 35 6.77 7.95 -7.66
N PRO A 36 7.57 9.03 -7.48
CA PRO A 36 8.84 9.18 -8.17
C PRO A 36 9.73 7.94 -7.97
N GLY A 37 10.34 7.44 -9.05
CA GLY A 37 11.11 6.19 -9.05
C GLY A 37 10.32 4.97 -9.56
N ASN A 38 8.99 4.95 -9.39
CA ASN A 38 8.11 3.88 -9.86
C ASN A 38 7.17 4.31 -10.99
N PHE A 39 7.13 5.59 -11.36
CA PHE A 39 6.29 6.07 -12.46
C PHE A 39 6.70 5.44 -13.82
N PRO A 40 5.74 5.01 -14.67
CA PRO A 40 4.28 5.14 -14.53
C PRO A 40 3.63 4.03 -13.70
N LEU A 41 4.38 2.99 -13.33
CA LEU A 41 3.88 1.86 -12.56
C LEU A 41 5.02 1.02 -11.99
N ALA A 42 4.92 0.66 -10.71
CA ALA A 42 5.81 -0.29 -10.06
C ALA A 42 5.63 -1.70 -10.66
N MET A 43 6.52 -2.11 -11.56
CA MET A 43 6.45 -3.41 -12.24
C MET A 43 6.62 -4.60 -11.28
N GLN A 44 7.19 -4.36 -10.10
CA GLN A 44 7.34 -5.31 -8.99
C GLN A 44 6.03 -6.03 -8.65
N ILE A 45 4.87 -5.37 -8.83
CA ILE A 45 3.55 -5.97 -8.58
C ILE A 45 3.30 -7.21 -9.44
N TRP A 46 3.91 -7.30 -10.63
CA TRP A 46 3.79 -8.45 -11.52
C TRP A 46 5.03 -9.32 -11.54
N THR A 47 6.21 -8.70 -11.59
CA THR A 47 7.46 -9.44 -11.75
C THR A 47 7.97 -10.01 -10.43
N GLY A 48 7.57 -9.42 -9.30
CA GLY A 48 8.18 -9.66 -7.99
C GLY A 48 9.65 -9.26 -7.91
N LYS A 49 10.18 -8.56 -8.92
CA LYS A 49 11.61 -8.22 -9.03
C LYS A 49 11.82 -6.72 -8.94
N MET A 50 12.83 -6.32 -8.17
CA MET A 50 13.21 -4.94 -7.94
C MET A 50 14.72 -4.78 -8.15
N SER A 51 15.16 -3.59 -8.57
CA SER A 51 16.58 -3.35 -8.81
C SER A 51 17.36 -3.28 -7.49
N ARG A 52 18.64 -3.66 -7.52
CA ARG A 52 19.52 -3.60 -6.34
C ARG A 52 19.55 -2.20 -5.70
N HIS A 53 19.67 -1.14 -6.51
CA HIS A 53 19.63 0.24 -6.02
C HIS A 53 18.34 0.56 -5.23
N HIS A 54 17.18 0.13 -5.72
CA HIS A 54 15.91 0.36 -5.02
C HIS A 54 15.83 -0.45 -3.73
N TYR A 55 16.41 -1.66 -3.70
CA TYR A 55 16.60 -2.42 -2.46
C TYR A 55 17.53 -1.69 -1.47
N GLU A 56 18.64 -1.10 -1.92
CA GLU A 56 19.55 -0.34 -1.05
C GLU A 56 18.85 0.85 -0.39
N GLU A 57 17.99 1.56 -1.12
CA GLU A 57 17.28 2.74 -0.63
C GLU A 57 16.08 2.41 0.25
N GLU A 58 15.27 1.42 -0.13
CA GLU A 58 13.96 1.16 0.49
C GLU A 58 13.92 -0.08 1.37
N HIS A 59 14.76 -1.07 1.07
CA HIS A 59 14.73 -2.40 1.69
C HIS A 59 16.15 -2.93 2.01
N PRO A 60 17.03 -2.16 2.67
CA PRO A 60 18.45 -2.52 2.81
C PRO A 60 18.67 -3.82 3.58
N ARG A 61 17.77 -4.13 4.54
CA ARG A 61 17.81 -5.38 5.28
C ARG A 61 17.49 -6.59 4.39
N GLU A 62 16.49 -6.47 3.52
CA GLU A 62 16.13 -7.54 2.59
C GLU A 62 17.26 -7.79 1.60
N LEU A 63 17.94 -6.73 1.14
CA LEU A 63 19.14 -6.87 0.32
C LEU A 63 20.24 -7.66 1.01
N GLU A 64 20.51 -7.35 2.29
CA GLU A 64 21.52 -8.07 3.07
C GLU A 64 21.17 -9.56 3.21
N GLU A 65 19.89 -9.87 3.39
CA GLU A 65 19.39 -11.25 3.45
C GLU A 65 19.56 -11.98 2.09
N LEU A 66 19.27 -11.30 0.97
CA LEU A 66 19.49 -11.83 -0.38
C LEU A 66 20.98 -12.08 -0.67
N ASP A 67 21.85 -11.12 -0.35
CA ASP A 67 23.31 -11.22 -0.53
C ASP A 67 23.94 -12.36 0.31
N LYS A 68 23.30 -12.74 1.43
CA LYS A 68 23.73 -13.88 2.26
C LYS A 68 23.24 -15.23 1.72
N GLY A 69 22.05 -15.26 1.12
CA GLY A 69 21.46 -16.47 0.53
C GLY A 69 21.97 -16.81 -0.87
N GLU A 70 22.58 -15.84 -1.57
CA GLU A 70 23.27 -16.05 -2.85
C GLU A 70 24.67 -16.68 -2.70
N LYS A 71 25.16 -16.85 -1.46
CA LYS A 71 26.41 -17.55 -1.14
C LYS A 71 26.20 -19.05 -0.98
#